data_AF-X1KFG8-F1
#
_entry.id   AF-X1KFG8-F1
#
_cell.length_a   1.000
_cell.length_b   1.000
_cell.length_c   1.000
_cell.angle_alpha   90.00
_cell.angle_beta   90.00
_cell.angle_gamma   90.00
#
_symmetry.space_group_name_H-M   'P 1'
#
loop_
_entity.id
_entity.type
_entity.pdbx_description
1 polymer ?
#
loop_
_entity_poly.entity_id
_entity_poly.type
_entity_poly.pdbx_seq_one_letter_code
_entity_poly.pdbx_strand_id
1 'polypeptide(L)'
;VGSALNGLELRIKRHLSNEKNNFWHIDYFLQVAKVLDVITIETSKRTTECKIAKALADRFDSVNRFGSSDCHCNSHLFFEEVNAKPD
;
A
#
# COMPACT_ATOMS: atom_id res chain seq x y z
N VAL A 1 1.32 -0.50 1.53
CA VAL A 1 2.31 0.31 2.28
C VAL A 1 2.99 1.28 1.31
N GLY A 2 3.33 2.48 1.74
CA GLY A 2 3.96 3.48 0.87
C GLY A 2 4.34 4.73 1.65
N SER A 3 5.25 5.54 1.11
CA SER A 3 5.55 6.88 1.62
C SER A 3 4.90 7.99 0.80
N ALA A 4 4.63 9.11 1.46
CA ALA A 4 4.10 10.33 0.87
C ALA A 4 4.86 11.58 1.36
N LEU A 5 6.19 11.46 1.47
CA LEU A 5 7.06 12.52 2.00
C LEU A 5 7.02 13.83 1.18
N ASN A 6 6.59 13.75 -0.10
CA ASN A 6 6.43 14.90 -1.00
C ASN A 6 4.99 15.45 -1.04
N GLY A 7 4.16 15.13 -0.04
CA GLY A 7 2.78 15.62 0.08
C GLY A 7 1.78 14.51 0.36
N LEU A 8 1.44 14.33 1.65
CA LEU A 8 0.50 13.30 2.12
C LEU A 8 -0.90 13.49 1.53
N GLU A 9 -1.46 14.69 1.66
CA GLU A 9 -2.82 14.99 1.20
C GLU A 9 -2.97 14.79 -0.31
N LEU A 10 -2.00 15.27 -1.09
CA LEU A 10 -2.00 15.11 -2.55
C LEU A 10 -1.91 13.63 -2.95
N ARG A 11 -1.08 12.86 -2.25
CA ARG A 11 -0.93 11.41 -2.48
C ARG A 11 -2.24 10.67 -2.21
N ILE A 12 -2.88 10.95 -1.07
CA ILE A 12 -4.15 10.34 -0.69
C ILE A 12 -5.23 10.74 -1.68
N LYS A 13 -5.38 12.05 -1.96
CA LYS A 13 -6.37 12.56 -2.94
C LYS A 13 -6.23 11.88 -4.29
N ARG A 14 -5.00 11.70 -4.77
CA ARG A 14 -4.75 10.97 -6.03
C ARG A 14 -5.20 9.52 -5.92
N HIS A 15 -4.77 8.77 -4.91
CA HIS A 15 -5.13 7.36 -4.79
C HIS A 15 -6.64 7.16 -4.63
N LEU A 16 -7.35 8.08 -3.98
CA LEU A 16 -8.80 8.03 -3.83
C LEU A 16 -9.60 8.57 -5.03
N SER A 17 -8.97 9.31 -5.96
CA SER A 17 -9.67 9.84 -7.14
C SER A 17 -10.05 8.74 -8.13
N ASN A 18 -11.31 8.66 -8.57
CA ASN A 18 -11.70 7.74 -9.64
C ASN A 18 -11.25 8.23 -11.03
N GLU A 19 -11.10 9.55 -11.19
CA GLU A 19 -10.67 10.17 -12.44
C GLU A 19 -9.17 10.49 -12.35
N LYS A 20 -8.34 9.64 -12.94
CA LYS A 20 -6.89 9.81 -13.04
C LYS A 20 -6.31 8.90 -14.11
N ASN A 21 -5.20 9.32 -14.72
CA ASN A 21 -4.35 8.40 -15.47
C ASN A 21 -3.59 7.51 -14.48
N ASN A 22 -3.61 6.20 -14.71
CA ASN A 22 -2.84 5.27 -13.89
C ASN A 22 -1.35 5.47 -14.11
N PHE A 23 -0.61 5.57 -13.01
CA PHE A 23 0.84 5.77 -13.07
C PHE A 23 1.56 4.90 -12.04
N TRP A 24 1.04 4.82 -10.82
CA TRP A 24 1.61 3.96 -9.78
C TRP A 24 0.93 2.60 -9.75
N HIS A 25 1.65 1.57 -9.31
CA HIS A 25 1.14 0.19 -9.19
C HIS A 25 -0.21 0.11 -8.46
N ILE A 26 -0.38 0.89 -7.39
CA ILE A 26 -1.64 0.96 -6.65
C ILE A 26 -2.78 1.63 -7.45
N ASP A 27 -2.50 2.53 -8.39
CA ASP A 27 -3.54 3.13 -9.23
C ASP A 27 -4.23 2.04 -10.10
N TYR A 28 -3.44 1.10 -10.63
CA TYR A 28 -3.96 -0.05 -11.38
C TYR A 28 -4.74 -1.01 -10.48
N PHE A 29 -4.21 -1.32 -9.29
CA PHE A 29 -4.89 -2.20 -8.35
C PHE A 29 -6.25 -1.64 -7.91
N LEU A 30 -6.33 -0.32 -7.71
CA LEU A 30 -7.57 0.37 -7.34
C LEU A 30 -8.62 0.43 -8.46
N GLN A 31 -8.33 -0.04 -9.68
CA GLN A 31 -9.37 -0.22 -10.69
C GLN A 31 -10.30 -1.40 -10.39
N VAL A 32 -9.85 -2.35 -9.58
CA VAL A 32 -10.60 -3.57 -9.23
C VAL A 32 -10.79 -3.74 -7.72
N ALA A 33 -10.33 -2.78 -6.93
CA ALA A 33 -10.39 -2.81 -5.47
C ALA A 33 -11.02 -1.53 -4.91
N LYS A 34 -11.70 -1.65 -3.77
CA LYS A 34 -12.25 -0.52 -3.03
C LYS A 34 -11.37 -0.19 -1.83
N VAL A 35 -11.07 1.08 -1.62
CA VAL A 35 -10.42 1.53 -0.39
C VAL A 35 -11.43 1.52 0.74
N LEU A 36 -11.14 0.75 1.80
CA LEU A 36 -11.94 0.73 3.02
C LEU A 36 -11.46 1.78 4.02
N ASP A 37 -10.13 1.87 4.20
CA ASP A 37 -9.50 2.79 5.14
C ASP A 37 -8.15 3.30 4.62
N VAL A 38 -7.74 4.45 5.16
CA VAL A 38 -6.42 5.04 4.94
C VAL A 38 -5.77 5.30 6.30
N ILE A 39 -4.69 4.56 6.58
CA ILE A 39 -3.91 4.71 7.82
C ILE A 39 -2.65 5.52 7.50
N THR A 40 -2.43 6.61 8.23
CA THR A 40 -1.28 7.50 8.06
C THR A 40 -0.41 7.52 9.31
N ILE A 41 0.90 7.69 9.11
CA ILE A 41 1.87 7.87 10.19
C ILE A 41 2.79 9.02 9.81
N GLU A 42 2.76 10.09 10.59
CA GLU A 42 3.66 11.23 10.37
C GLU A 42 5.08 10.87 10.82
N THR A 43 6.01 10.98 9.88
CA THR A 43 7.41 10.64 10.12
C THR A 43 8.30 11.33 9.09
N SER A 44 9.49 11.75 9.52
CA SER A 44 10.55 12.22 8.62
C SER A 44 11.48 11.08 8.14
N LYS A 45 11.30 9.87 8.69
CA LYS A 45 12.20 8.74 8.43
C LYS A 45 11.59 7.81 7.38
N ARG A 46 12.20 7.76 6.19
CA ARG A 46 11.82 6.78 5.14
C ARG A 46 11.89 5.33 5.62
N THR A 47 12.76 5.02 6.58
CA THR A 47 12.88 3.67 7.14
C THR A 47 11.63 3.19 7.89
N THR A 48 10.74 4.10 8.31
CA THR A 48 9.46 3.75 8.95
C THR A 48 8.58 2.93 8.01
N GLU A 49 8.54 3.28 6.73
CA GLU A 49 7.80 2.53 5.69
C GLU A 49 8.26 1.06 5.62
N CYS A 50 9.58 0.85 5.54
CA CYS A 50 10.16 -0.49 5.46
C CYS A 50 9.94 -1.31 6.74
N LYS A 51 9.94 -0.67 7.92
CA LYS A 51 9.65 -1.35 9.19
C LYS A 51 8.22 -1.87 9.24
N ILE A 52 7.26 -1.07 8.77
CA ILE A 52 5.85 -1.47 8.68
C ILE A 52 5.69 -2.60 7.67
N ALA A 53 6.28 -2.47 6.48
CA ALA A 53 6.25 -3.51 5.46
C ALA A 53 6.83 -4.84 5.99
N LYS A 54 7.94 -4.80 6.73
CA LYS A 54 8.53 -5.99 7.36
C LYS A 54 7.58 -6.63 8.39
N ALA A 55 7.01 -5.83 9.29
CA ALA A 55 6.09 -6.34 10.31
C ALA A 55 4.82 -6.97 9.72
N LEU A 56 4.34 -6.48 8.57
CA LEU A 56 3.23 -7.07 7.82
C LEU A 56 3.66 -8.34 7.08
N ALA A 57 4.87 -8.36 6.49
CA ALA A 57 5.41 -9.53 5.81
C ALA A 57 5.60 -10.74 6.74
N ASP A 58 5.86 -10.50 8.03
CA ASP A 58 5.99 -11.57 9.04
C ASP A 58 4.63 -12.23 9.38
N ARG A 59 3.51 -11.64 8.94
CA ARG A 59 2.15 -12.06 9.32
C ARG A 59 1.25 -12.43 8.14
N PHE A 60 1.51 -11.89 6.96
CA PHE A 60 0.62 -11.97 5.81
C PHE A 60 1.40 -12.37 4.56
N ASP A 61 0.71 -13.04 3.63
CA ASP A 61 1.23 -13.28 2.30
C ASP A 61 1.34 -11.96 1.52
N SER A 62 2.13 -11.96 0.45
CA SER A 62 2.40 -10.74 -0.30
C SER A 62 2.61 -10.96 -1.79
N VAL A 63 2.27 -9.94 -2.58
CA VAL A 63 2.52 -9.96 -4.03
C VAL A 63 3.95 -9.50 -4.29
N ASN A 64 4.81 -10.43 -4.70
CA ASN A 64 6.25 -10.17 -4.87
C ASN A 64 6.53 -8.92 -5.71
N ARG A 65 7.44 -8.06 -5.23
CA ARG A 65 7.92 -6.80 -5.81
C ARG A 65 6.86 -5.71 -6.02
N PHE A 66 5.64 -5.87 -5.51
CA PHE A 66 4.60 -4.86 -5.69
C PHE A 66 4.94 -3.60 -4.89
N GLY A 67 5.14 -2.48 -5.57
CA GLY A 67 5.30 -1.17 -4.94
C GLY A 67 6.57 -0.99 -4.11
N SER A 68 7.55 -1.89 -4.22
CA SER A 68 8.80 -1.88 -3.45
C SER A 68 10.05 -1.62 -4.31
N SER A 69 9.89 -1.05 -5.50
CA SER A 69 10.99 -0.85 -6.47
C SER A 69 12.12 0.09 -5.99
N ASP A 70 11.84 0.91 -4.99
CA ASP A 70 12.75 1.92 -4.44
C ASP A 70 13.32 1.53 -3.06
N CYS A 71 13.10 0.29 -2.62
CA CYS A 71 13.60 -0.26 -1.36
C CYS A 71 13.91 -1.77 -1.49
N HIS A 72 14.34 -2.40 -0.39
CA HIS A 72 14.67 -3.84 -0.36
C HIS A 72 13.51 -4.70 0.19
N CYS A 73 12.31 -4.13 0.36
CA CYS A 73 11.17 -4.90 0.83
C CYS A 73 10.73 -5.90 -0.24
N ASN A 74 10.34 -7.10 0.18
CA ASN A 74 9.79 -8.11 -0.74
C ASN A 74 8.54 -7.58 -1.46
N SER A 75 7.67 -6.88 -0.75
CA SER A 75 6.45 -6.28 -1.29
C SER A 75 5.95 -5.17 -0.37
N HIS A 76 5.10 -4.30 -0.91
CA HIS A 76 4.28 -3.35 -0.18
C HIS A 76 2.77 -3.62 -0.29
N LEU A 77 2.36 -4.75 -0.88
CA LEU A 77 0.98 -5.23 -0.93
C LEU A 77 0.88 -6.61 -0.26
N PHE A 78 0.04 -6.68 0.76
CA PHE A 78 -0.12 -7.85 1.64
C PHE A 78 -1.57 -8.32 1.60
N PHE A 79 -1.79 -9.61 1.77
CA PHE A 79 -3.10 -10.23 1.79
C PHE A 79 -3.10 -11.48 2.68
N GLU A 80 -4.30 -11.92 3.04
CA GLU A 80 -4.53 -13.23 3.61
C GLU A 80 -5.76 -13.85 2.95
N GLU A 81 -5.80 -15.17 2.89
CA GLU A 81 -7.02 -15.87 2.51
C GLU A 81 -8.04 -15.71 3.64
N VAL A 82 -9.11 -14.97 3.37
CA VAL A 82 -10.26 -14.93 4.26
C VAL A 82 -11.01 -16.24 4.05
N ASN A 83 -10.80 -17.20 4.95
CA ASN A 83 -11.71 -18.33 5.10
C ASN A 83 -13.04 -17.80 5.65
N ALA A 84 -13.83 -17.17 4.79
CA ALA A 84 -15.21 -16.87 5.10
C ALA A 84 -15.90 -18.21 5.35
N LYS A 85 -16.22 -18.52 6.61
CA LYS A 85 -17.34 -19.42 6.86
C LYS A 85 -18.53 -18.79 6.15
N PRO A 86 -19.23 -19.50 5.24
CA PRO A 86 -20.47 -18.97 4.72
C PRO A 86 -21.41 -18.79 5.90
N ASP A 87 -21.94 -17.57 6.06
CA ASP A 87 -23.07 -17.28 6.94
C ASP A 87 -24.30 -18.10 6.50
#